data_AF-A0A1F8R7R6-F1
#
_entry.id   AF-A0A1F8R7R6-F1
#
_cell.length_a   1.000
_cell.length_b   1.000
_cell.length_c   1.000
_cell.angle_alpha   90.00
_cell.angle_beta   90.00
_cell.angle_gamma   90.00
#
_symmetry.space_group_name_H-M   'P 1'
#
loop_
_entity.id
_entity.type
_entity.pdbx_description
1 polymer ?
#
loop_
_entity_poly.entity_id
_entity_poly.type
_entity_poly.pdbx_seq_one_letter_code
_entity_poly.pdbx_strand_id
1 'polypeptide(L)'
;MLDWSHTFHCQQCPNTGGRVRFIRDFERVTHMTTPGDPNYGLWCLDSVYIVECQACGLEQEHLQRRWPFATRAEAERELEASELGKG
;
A
#
# COMPACT_ATOMS: atom_id res chain seq x y z
N MET A 1 0.24 9.68 14.43
CA MET A 1 0.51 10.73 13.42
C MET A 1 1.52 10.12 12.46
N LEU A 2 1.10 9.75 11.25
CA LEU A 2 2.02 9.17 10.25
C LEU A 2 2.94 10.29 9.77
N ASP A 3 4.25 10.10 9.95
CA ASP A 3 5.27 11.04 9.54
C ASP A 3 5.45 10.96 8.01
N TRP A 4 4.81 11.88 7.29
CA TRP A 4 4.84 11.98 5.82
C TRP A 4 6.10 12.69 5.29
N SER A 5 7.21 12.66 6.04
CA SER A 5 8.49 13.26 5.63
C SER A 5 9.13 12.59 4.40
N HIS A 6 8.52 11.52 3.85
CA HIS A 6 8.77 11.05 2.50
C HIS A 6 7.85 11.80 1.54
N THR A 7 8.41 12.82 0.90
CA THR A 7 7.73 13.74 -0.02
C THR A 7 6.82 12.99 -1.00
N PHE A 8 5.50 13.20 -0.90
CA PHE A 8 4.57 12.72 -1.91
C PHE A 8 4.91 13.36 -3.26
N HIS A 9 4.96 12.55 -4.31
CA HIS A 9 5.16 12.99 -5.69
C HIS A 9 3.95 12.57 -6.51
N CYS A 10 3.20 13.53 -7.04
CA CYS A 10 2.09 13.23 -7.93
C CYS A 10 2.60 12.73 -9.28
N GLN A 11 2.10 11.57 -9.74
CA GLN A 11 2.45 10.99 -11.04
C GLN A 11 1.90 11.77 -12.24
N GLN A 12 1.01 12.75 -12.04
CA GLN A 12 0.36 13.51 -13.13
C GLN A 12 0.69 15.00 -13.15
N CYS A 13 1.10 15.60 -12.03
CA CYS A 13 1.34 17.04 -11.94
C CYS A 13 2.61 17.33 -11.13
N PRO A 14 3.19 18.55 -11.23
CA PRO A 14 4.45 18.86 -10.54
C PRO A 14 4.30 19.05 -9.01
N ASN A 15 3.18 18.66 -8.41
CA ASN A 15 2.98 18.73 -6.96
C ASN A 15 3.87 17.72 -6.25
N THR A 16 4.92 18.23 -5.60
CA THR A 16 5.93 17.47 -4.85
C THR A 16 6.03 17.97 -3.40
N GLY A 17 4.89 18.27 -2.76
CA GLY A 17 4.86 19.16 -1.59
C GLY A 17 3.90 18.83 -0.47
N GLY A 18 3.46 17.58 -0.33
CA GLY A 18 2.69 17.15 0.86
C GLY A 18 1.26 17.71 0.98
N ARG A 19 0.75 18.45 -0.01
CA ARG A 19 -0.70 18.75 -0.12
C ARG A 19 -1.44 17.55 -0.67
N VAL A 20 -1.61 16.57 0.21
CA VAL A 20 -2.33 15.33 -0.06
C VAL A 20 -3.50 15.18 0.90
N ARG A 21 -4.58 14.59 0.41
CA ARG A 21 -5.69 14.16 1.25
C ARG A 21 -5.63 12.64 1.38
N PHE A 22 -5.59 12.13 2.60
CA PHE A 22 -5.83 10.70 2.81
C PHE A 22 -7.28 10.37 2.45
N ILE A 23 -7.48 9.31 1.67
CA ILE A 23 -8.81 8.85 1.23
C ILE A 23 -9.23 7.64 2.04
N ARG A 24 -8.42 6.57 1.99
CA ARG A 24 -8.70 5.31 2.67
C ARG A 24 -7.44 4.45 2.77
N ASP A 25 -7.51 3.46 3.62
CA ASP A 25 -6.56 2.37 3.72
C ASP A 25 -7.24 1.02 3.54
N PHE A 26 -6.48 0.04 3.04
CA PHE A 26 -6.92 -1.34 2.94
C PHE A 26 -5.71 -2.27 2.86
N GLU A 27 -5.96 -3.54 3.11
CA GLU A 27 -4.97 -4.60 2.95
C GLU A 27 -5.37 -5.51 1.79
N ARG A 28 -4.40 -6.06 1.07
CA ARG A 28 -4.64 -7.03 -0.01
C ARG A 28 -3.55 -8.08 -0.08
N VAL A 29 -3.92 -9.26 -0.55
CA VAL A 29 -2.97 -10.32 -0.88
C VAL A 29 -2.53 -10.19 -2.34
N THR A 30 -1.23 -10.10 -2.58
CA THR A 30 -0.60 -9.96 -3.90
C THR A 30 0.37 -11.11 -4.14
N HIS A 31 0.33 -11.75 -5.32
CA HIS A 31 1.38 -12.68 -5.73
C HIS A 31 2.50 -11.92 -6.45
N MET A 32 3.73 -12.08 -5.98
CA MET A 32 4.87 -11.32 -6.47
C MET A 32 5.49 -11.97 -7.69
N THR A 33 5.19 -11.44 -8.87
CA THR A 33 5.67 -11.98 -10.16
C THR A 33 6.75 -11.14 -10.82
N THR A 34 7.25 -10.09 -10.16
CA THR A 34 8.26 -9.19 -10.72
C THR A 34 9.66 -9.80 -10.59
N PRO A 35 10.34 -10.14 -11.70
CA PRO A 35 11.69 -10.69 -11.63
C PRO A 35 12.66 -9.68 -11.01
N GLY A 36 13.48 -10.13 -10.06
CA GLY A 36 14.43 -9.28 -9.33
C GLY A 36 13.88 -8.62 -8.07
N ASP A 37 12.59 -8.75 -7.77
CA ASP A 37 12.05 -8.41 -6.46
C ASP A 37 12.54 -9.45 -5.42
N PRO A 38 13.01 -9.04 -4.23
CA PRO A 38 13.40 -9.99 -3.17
C PRO A 38 12.26 -10.91 -2.73
N ASN A 39 11.01 -10.55 -3.00
CA ASN A 39 9.82 -11.34 -2.70
C ASN A 39 9.32 -12.16 -3.90
N TYR A 40 10.08 -12.25 -5.00
CA TYR A 40 9.67 -12.98 -6.19
C TYR A 40 9.23 -14.41 -5.87
N GLY A 41 8.03 -14.80 -6.35
CA GLY A 41 7.42 -16.10 -6.13
C GLY A 41 6.71 -16.26 -4.77
N LEU A 42 6.74 -15.24 -3.90
CA LEU A 42 6.04 -15.24 -2.62
C LEU A 42 4.65 -14.59 -2.73
N TRP A 43 3.79 -14.90 -1.76
CA TRP A 43 2.54 -14.21 -1.53
C TRP A 43 2.75 -13.11 -0.51
N CYS A 44 2.29 -11.91 -0.77
CA CYS A 44 2.49 -10.76 0.12
C CYS A 44 1.16 -10.22 0.61
N LEU A 45 1.07 -9.93 1.92
CA LEU A 45 0.05 -9.05 2.45
C LEU A 45 0.56 -7.60 2.34
N ASP A 46 -0.09 -6.81 1.52
CA ASP A 46 0.22 -5.41 1.28
C ASP A 46 -0.73 -4.53 2.07
N SER A 47 -0.22 -3.65 2.94
CA SER A 47 -0.98 -2.53 3.50
C SER A 47 -0.83 -1.32 2.57
N VAL A 48 -1.96 -0.82 2.07
CA VAL A 48 -2.01 0.22 1.04
C VAL A 48 -2.84 1.40 1.52
N TYR A 49 -2.34 2.60 1.24
CA TYR A 49 -3.07 3.85 1.43
C TYR A 49 -3.40 4.48 0.08
N ILE A 50 -4.63 4.96 -0.06
CA ILE A 50 -5.03 5.84 -1.17
C ILE A 50 -4.91 7.27 -0.70
N VAL A 51 -4.11 8.04 -1.42
CA VAL A 51 -3.98 9.49 -1.23
C VAL A 51 -4.36 10.23 -2.50
N GLU A 52 -5.04 11.35 -2.33
CA GLU A 52 -5.43 12.25 -3.41
C GLU A 52 -4.48 13.44 -3.46
N CYS A 53 -4.00 13.76 -4.66
CA CYS A 53 -3.29 15.01 -4.92
C CYS A 53 -4.26 16.19 -4.87
N GLN A 54 -4.11 17.11 -3.92
CA GLN A 54 -5.02 18.26 -3.82
C GLN A 54 -4.89 19.27 -4.98
N ALA A 55 -3.85 19.17 -5.82
CA ALA A 55 -3.65 20.06 -6.95
C ALA A 55 -4.40 19.62 -8.22
N CYS A 56 -4.47 18.31 -8.49
CA CYS A 56 -5.08 17.78 -9.71
C CYS A 56 -6.19 16.74 -9.47
N GLY A 57 -6.45 16.37 -8.21
CA GLY A 57 -7.46 15.36 -7.84
C GLY A 57 -7.05 13.92 -8.13
N LEU A 58 -5.80 13.66 -8.55
CA LEU A 58 -5.36 12.29 -8.83
C LEU A 58 -5.26 11.47 -7.53
N GLU A 59 -6.02 10.39 -7.46
CA GLU A 59 -5.88 9.33 -6.45
C GLU A 59 -4.74 8.38 -6.83
N GLN A 60 -3.86 8.08 -5.87
CA GLN A 60 -2.71 7.19 -6.05
C GLN A 60 -2.61 6.21 -4.89
N GLU A 61 -2.28 4.97 -5.22
CA GLU A 61 -1.95 3.95 -4.22
C GLU A 61 -0.51 4.13 -3.72
N HIS A 62 -0.34 4.07 -2.41
CA HIS A 62 0.95 4.05 -1.75
C HIS A 62 1.07 2.80 -0.89
N LEU A 63 2.06 1.97 -1.19
CA LEU A 63 2.40 0.81 -0.38
C LEU A 63 3.04 1.27 0.92
N GLN A 64 2.38 1.01 2.04
CA GLN A 64 2.89 1.34 3.37
C GLN A 64 3.81 0.23 3.90
N ARG A 65 3.33 -1.01 3.84
CA ARG A 65 4.03 -2.18 4.36
C ARG A 65 3.73 -3.39 3.49
N ARG A 66 4.67 -4.32 3.45
CA ARG A 66 4.58 -5.59 2.74
C ARG A 66 5.10 -6.69 3.65
N TRP A 67 4.29 -7.72 3.85
CA TRP A 67 4.66 -8.92 4.60
C TRP A 67 4.65 -10.13 3.69
N PRO A 68 5.80 -10.80 3.49
CA PRO A 68 5.88 -11.97 2.62
C PRO A 68 5.49 -13.27 3.35
N PHE A 69 4.88 -14.18 2.58
CA PHE A 69 4.41 -15.50 2.98
C PHE A 69 4.74 -16.52 1.89
N ALA A 70 4.99 -17.77 2.29
CA ALA A 70 5.31 -18.85 1.35
C ALA A 70 4.07 -19.26 0.53
N THR A 71 2.88 -19.19 1.13
CA THR A 71 1.64 -19.64 0.50
C THR A 71 0.55 -18.57 0.53
N ARG A 72 -0.39 -18.69 -0.41
CA ARG A 72 -1.58 -17.85 -0.47
C ARG A 72 -2.42 -17.95 0.81
N ALA A 73 -2.61 -19.18 1.31
CA ALA A 73 -3.44 -19.45 2.48
C ALA A 73 -2.90 -18.78 3.76
N GLU A 74 -1.58 -18.70 3.92
CA GLU A 74 -0.97 -17.99 5.04
C GLU A 74 -1.22 -16.48 4.96
N ALA A 75 -1.07 -15.88 3.77
CA ALA A 75 -1.32 -14.46 3.56
C ALA A 75 -2.82 -14.10 3.76
N GLU A 76 -3.73 -14.95 3.28
CA GLU A 76 -5.18 -14.76 3.46
C GLU A 76 -5.59 -14.90 4.93
N ARG A 77 -5.03 -15.88 5.67
CA ARG A 77 -5.27 -16.02 7.11
C ARG A 77 -4.83 -14.77 7.88
N GLU A 78 -3.71 -14.16 7.51
CA GLU A 78 -3.24 -12.93 8.15
C GLU A 78 -4.15 -11.74 7.81
N LEU A 79 -4.63 -11.65 6.57
CA LEU A 79 -5.62 -10.64 6.17
C LEU A 79 -6.88 -10.74 7.03
N GLU A 80 -7.44 -11.95 7.17
CA GLU A 80 -8.63 -12.20 7.99
C GLU A 80 -8.38 -11.83 9.47
N ALA A 81 -7.21 -12.18 10.01
CA ALA A 81 -6.83 -11.82 11.38
C ALA A 81 -6.75 -10.29 11.59
N SER A 82 -6.23 -9.57 10.60
CA SER A 82 -6.17 -8.09 10.63
C SER A 82 -7.57 -7.46 10.59
N GLU A 83 -8.49 -8.01 9.79
CA GLU A 83 -9.88 -7.54 9.74
C GLU A 83 -10.61 -7.74 11.07
N LEU A 84 -10.42 -8.90 11.71
CA LEU A 84 -11.01 -9.21 13.01
C LEU A 84 -10.48 -8.31 14.15
N GLY A 85 -9.22 -7.89 14.08
CA GLY A 85 -8.60 -7.00 15.07
C GLY A 85 -9.01 -5.52 14.96
N LYS A 86 -9.72 -5.14 13.89
CA LYS A 86 -10.21 -3.77 13.66
C LYS A 86 -11.67 -3.56 14.13
N GLY A 87 -12.30 -4.60 14.68
CA GLY A 87 -13.67 -4.60 15.22
C GLY A 87 -13.79 -4.31 16.70
#